data_AF-A0A7V3L3K8-F1
#
_entry.id   AF-A0A7V3L3K8-F1
#
_cell.length_a   1.000
_cell.length_b   1.000
_cell.length_c   1.000
_cell.angle_alpha   90.00
_cell.angle_beta   90.00
_cell.angle_gamma   90.00
#
_symmetry.space_group_name_H-M   'P 1'
#
loop_
_entity.id
_entity.type
_entity.pdbx_description
1 polymer ?
#
loop_
_entity_poly.entity_id
_entity_poly.type
_entity_poly.pdbx_seq_one_letter_code
_entity_poly.pdbx_strand_id
1 'polypeptide(L)' 'WDKERNEGSHGQSRIISPSGQIIEEAGIYDEQIITADLDLKKADAWLARRSLEADFLQDWWKQGIALVRKLQ' A
#
# COMPACT_ATOMS: atom_id res chain seq x y z
N TRP A 1 26.55 27.05 -6.30
CA TRP A 1 26.19 25.73 -5.78
C TRP A 1 24.82 25.87 -5.15
N ASP A 2 23.76 25.63 -5.92
CA ASP A 2 22.39 25.79 -5.45
C ASP A 2 22.06 24.70 -4.43
N LYS A 3 21.74 25.15 -3.22
CA LYS A 3 21.17 24.35 -2.15
C LYS A 3 19.67 24.29 -2.35
N GLU A 4 19.15 23.38 -3.19
CA GLU A 4 17.72 23.02 -3.21
C GLU A 4 17.45 21.84 -4.16
N ARG A 5 17.63 20.61 -3.67
CA ARG A 5 17.05 19.38 -4.25
C ARG A 5 16.79 18.36 -3.15
N ASN A 6 15.90 18.68 -2.21
CA ASN A 6 15.23 17.67 -1.39
C ASN A 6 13.81 17.34 -1.93
N GLU A 7 13.52 17.78 -3.15
CA GLU A 7 12.25 17.57 -3.82
C GLU A 7 12.42 16.46 -4.86
N GLY A 8 12.22 15.22 -4.43
CA GLY A 8 12.25 14.04 -5.28
C GLY A 8 11.51 12.89 -4.64
N SER A 9 10.73 12.15 -5.42
CA SER A 9 10.15 10.89 -4.95
C SER A 9 11.27 9.88 -4.69
N HIS A 10 11.14 9.07 -3.64
CA HIS A 10 12.11 8.03 -3.31
C HIS A 10 12.10 6.85 -4.32
N GLY A 11 11.10 6.79 -5.21
CA GLY A 11 10.88 5.64 -6.07
C GLY A 11 10.34 4.44 -5.28
N GLN A 12 10.94 3.26 -5.47
CA GLN A 12 10.55 1.99 -4.83
C GLN A 12 9.16 1.46 -5.20
N SER A 13 8.73 1.75 -6.43
CA SER A 13 7.52 1.20 -7.03
C SER A 13 7.49 -0.33 -6.88
N ARG A 14 6.38 -0.87 -6.39
CA ARG A 14 6.22 -2.31 -6.12
C ARG A 14 4.77 -2.75 -6.24
N ILE A 15 4.59 -4.02 -6.60
CA ILE A 15 3.30 -4.71 -6.60
C ILE A 15 3.30 -5.68 -5.41
N ILE A 16 2.32 -5.56 -4.52
CA ILE A 16 2.21 -6.37 -3.31
C ILE A 16 0.92 -7.19 -3.38
N SER A 17 1.02 -8.48 -3.09
CA SER A 17 -0.12 -9.39 -2.98
C SER A 17 -1.01 -9.04 -1.77
N PRO A 18 -2.28 -9.50 -1.76
CA PRO A 18 -3.18 -9.32 -0.61
C PRO A 18 -2.66 -9.90 0.71
N SER A 19 -1.72 -10.86 0.69
CA SER A 19 -1.08 -11.41 1.89
C SER A 19 0.13 -10.61 2.38
N GLY A 20 0.50 -9.53 1.69
CA GLY A 20 1.63 -8.68 2.03
C GLY A 20 2.97 -9.10 1.41
N GLN A 21 3.01 -10.17 0.62
CA GLN A 21 4.20 -10.56 -0.14
C GLN A 21 4.42 -9.62 -1.33
N ILE A 22 5.67 -9.19 -1.54
CA ILE A 22 6.09 -8.47 -2.76
C ILE A 22 6.05 -9.44 -3.94
N ILE A 23 5.31 -9.08 -4.98
CA ILE A 23 5.23 -9.81 -6.24
C ILE A 23 6.34 -9.34 -7.18
N GLU A 24 6.51 -8.02 -7.29
CA GLU A 24 7.51 -7.39 -8.15
C GLU A 24 7.90 -6.03 -7.58
N GLU A 25 9.16 -5.62 -7.75
CA GLU A 25 9.69 -4.32 -7.30
C GLU A 25 10.64 -3.75 -8.35
N ALA A 26 10.52 -2.45 -8.59
CA ALA A 26 11.42 -1.75 -9.49
C ALA A 26 12.84 -1.68 -8.90
N GLY A 27 13.84 -1.92 -9.75
CA GLY A 27 15.25 -1.75 -9.42
C GLY A 27 15.60 -0.29 -9.13
N ILE A 28 16.76 -0.08 -8.52
CA ILE A 28 17.19 1.24 -8.02
C ILE A 28 18.04 2.04 -9.02
N TYR A 29 18.49 1.42 -10.11
CA TYR A 29 19.52 2.00 -10.98
C TYR A 29 18.97 2.56 -12.29
N ASP A 30 17.85 2.04 -12.79
CA ASP A 30 17.36 2.33 -14.13
C ASP A 30 15.85 2.62 -14.12
N GLU A 31 15.38 3.29 -15.18
CA GLU A 31 13.93 3.42 -15.44
C GLU A 31 13.35 2.05 -15.80
N GLN A 32 12.26 1.67 -15.12
CA GLN A 32 11.68 0.34 -15.26
C GLN A 32 10.15 0.38 -15.28
N ILE A 33 9.56 -0.47 -16.12
CA ILE A 33 8.15 -0.85 -16.07
C ILE A 33 8.07 -2.20 -15.37
N ILE A 34 7.28 -2.28 -14.29
CA ILE A 34 6.94 -3.53 -13.61
C ILE A 34 5.49 -3.92 -13.92
N THR A 35 5.23 -5.21 -14.16
CA THR A 35 3.90 -5.75 -14.47
C THR A 35 3.67 -7.03 -13.70
N ALA A 36 2.40 -7.34 -13.41
CA ALA A 36 2.01 -8.60 -12.80
C ALA A 36 0.57 -8.97 -13.19
N ASP A 37 0.29 -10.26 -13.32
CA ASP A 37 -1.07 -10.78 -13.44
C ASP A 37 -1.71 -10.92 -12.06
N LEU A 38 -2.87 -10.28 -11.86
CA LEU A 38 -3.57 -10.27 -10.58
C LEU A 38 -4.76 -11.21 -10.59
N ASP A 39 -4.75 -12.19 -9.70
CA ASP A 39 -5.94 -12.99 -9.38
C ASP A 39 -6.83 -12.23 -8.39
N LEU A 40 -7.87 -11.57 -8.91
CA LEU A 40 -8.80 -10.78 -8.12
C LEU A 40 -9.58 -11.61 -7.09
N LYS A 41 -9.66 -12.94 -7.24
CA LYS A 41 -10.31 -13.80 -6.24
C LYS A 41 -9.57 -13.80 -4.91
N LYS A 42 -8.28 -13.43 -4.90
CA LYS A 42 -7.46 -13.33 -3.67
C LYS A 42 -7.65 -12.01 -2.94
N ALA A 43 -8.33 -11.02 -3.53
CA ALA A 43 -8.59 -9.72 -2.91
C ALA A 43 -9.83 -9.76 -2.00
N ASP A 44 -9.81 -10.63 -0.99
CA ASP A 44 -10.97 -10.93 -0.13
C ASP A 44 -11.10 -10.04 1.12
N ALA A 45 -10.23 -9.02 1.23
CA ALA A 45 -10.10 -8.11 2.37
C ALA A 45 -9.72 -8.76 3.70
N TRP A 46 -9.19 -9.98 3.72
CA TRP A 46 -8.83 -10.70 4.95
C TRP A 46 -7.89 -9.89 5.86
N LEU A 47 -6.83 -9.28 5.32
CA LEU A 47 -5.87 -8.51 6.12
C LEU A 47 -6.50 -7.26 6.73
N ALA A 48 -7.39 -6.58 5.99
CA ALA A 48 -8.15 -5.44 6.50
C ALA A 48 -9.08 -5.85 7.63
N ARG A 49 -9.83 -6.96 7.47
CA ARG A 49 -10.69 -7.50 8.55
C ARG A 49 -9.88 -7.90 9.78
N ARG A 50 -8.77 -8.61 9.59
CA ARG A 50 -7.92 -9.07 10.69
C ARG A 50 -7.25 -7.91 11.44
N SER A 51 -6.86 -6.85 10.73
CA SER A 51 -6.28 -5.66 11.37
C SER A 51 -7.33 -4.80 12.07
N LEU A 52 -8.60 -4.82 11.63
CA LEU A 52 -9.71 -4.19 12.34
C LEU A 52 -10.00 -4.87 13.70
N GLU A 53 -9.83 -6.19 13.76
CA GLU A 53 -9.98 -7.00 14.97
C GLU A 53 -8.75 -6.96 15.89
N ALA A 54 -7.63 -6.40 15.44
CA ALA A 54 -6.41 -6.33 16.24
C ALA A 54 -6.52 -5.21 17.30
N ASP A 55 -6.42 -5.58 18.57
CA ASP A 55 -6.57 -4.65 19.70
C ASP A 55 -5.69 -3.40 19.58
N PHE A 56 -4.44 -3.56 19.13
CA PHE A 56 -3.48 -2.46 19.01
C PHE A 56 -3.74 -1.53 17.81
N LEU A 57 -4.61 -1.90 16.87
CA LEU A 57 -5.00 -1.07 15.72
C LEU A 57 -6.44 -0.56 15.80
N GLN A 58 -7.20 -1.00 16.81
CA GLN A 58 -8.64 -0.79 16.87
C GLN A 58 -9.00 0.71 16.88
N ASP A 59 -8.28 1.51 17.64
CA ASP A 59 -8.54 2.95 17.74
C ASP A 59 -8.20 3.69 16.45
N TRP A 60 -7.14 3.28 15.76
CA TRP A 60 -6.76 3.84 14.48
C TRP A 60 -7.85 3.56 13.43
N TRP A 61 -8.36 2.33 13.37
CA TRP A 61 -9.47 1.96 12.49
C TRP A 61 -10.74 2.76 12.79
N LYS A 62 -11.15 2.87 14.06
CA LYS A 62 -12.34 3.65 14.45
C LYS A 62 -12.23 5.12 14.03
N GLN A 63 -11.08 5.74 14.25
CA GLN A 63 -10.81 7.12 13.83
C GLN A 63 -10.87 7.28 12.31
N GLY A 64 -10.23 6.37 11.57
CA GLY A 64 -10.26 6.40 10.10
C GLY A 64 -11.66 6.27 9.53
N ILE A 65 -12.46 5.33 10.04
CA ILE A 65 -13.85 5.12 9.59
C ILE A 65 -14.72 6.37 9.86
N ALA A 66 -14.49 7.09 10.96
CA ALA A 66 -15.23 8.32 11.26
C ALA A 66 -14.98 9.46 10.23
N LEU A 67 -13.83 9.45 9.55
CA LEU A 67 -13.46 10.44 8.54
C LEU A 67 -13.97 10.08 7.13
N VAL A 68 -14.28 8.81 6.89
CA VAL A 68 -14.72 8.33 5.56
C VAL A 68 -16.24 8.38 5.49
N ARG A 69 -16.76 9.18 4.54
CA ARG A 69 -18.19 9.21 4.25
C ARG A 69 -18.62 7.86 3.69
N LYS A 70 -19.57 7.20 4.35
CA LYS A 70 -20.19 5.99 3.78
C LYS A 70 -20.90 6.39 2.49
N LEU A 71 -20.53 5.75 1.37
CA LEU A 71 -21.29 5.83 0.14
C LEU A 71 -22.60 5.08 0.40
N GLN A 72 -23.71 5.81 0.36
CA GLN A 72 -25.06 5.24 0.38
C GLN A 72 -25.51 4.89 -1.03
#